data_AF-A0A966AU90-F1
#
_entry.id   AF-A0A966AU90-F1
#
_cell.length_a   1.000
_cell.length_b   1.000
_cell.length_c   1.000
_cell.angle_alpha   90.00
_cell.angle_beta   90.00
_cell.angle_gamma   90.00
#
_symmetry.space_group_name_H-M   'P 1'
#
loop_
_entity.id
_entity.type
_entity.pdbx_description
1 polymer ?
#
loop_
_entity_poly.entity_id
_entity_poly.type
_entity_poly.pdbx_seq_one_letter_code
_entity_poly.pdbx_strand_id
1 'polypeptide(L)'
;MSESSLDSSEENPLSIGPPWSGSQIALFFSLYVLFQISAAFMGNLVQEPNNVPTPETSVLELESEPNLENPSDAQQAEDEPSSTNEPILSPKRALIVFSTLVVLLSGLIFLILIYSRVWHSLHPEVDSLFLGADGTVTSCIKEGVLACLLWIPIHLIISFIWIQSLEAMGIEISSQAAIQIFELAAMGNNNLLMLTIFINVIFIAPILEELLFRGLLFRWLKSRLPIVPAIMISAVIFGGFHDSIASIFPITCLGAYLAWLFQRKGQLLTCITFHMVFNSLNISLLVISLMTEAPK
;
A
#
# COMPACT_ATOMS: atom_id res chain seq x y z
N MET A 1 -9.22 22.92 -57.52
CA MET A 1 -9.78 21.68 -56.95
C MET A 1 -9.18 21.53 -55.57
N SER A 2 -10.02 21.77 -54.57
CA SER A 2 -9.82 21.48 -53.16
C SER A 2 -9.85 19.99 -52.91
N GLU A 3 -9.05 19.50 -51.96
CA GLU A 3 -9.30 18.36 -51.07
C GLU A 3 -7.96 17.99 -50.40
N SER A 4 -7.84 17.69 -49.12
CA SER A 4 -8.63 17.98 -47.92
C SER A 4 -7.69 17.62 -46.77
N SER A 5 -7.51 18.55 -45.84
CA SER A 5 -6.87 18.33 -44.56
C SER A 5 -7.53 17.19 -43.79
N LEU A 6 -6.81 16.11 -43.54
CA LEU A 6 -7.05 15.26 -42.37
C LEU A 6 -6.01 15.65 -41.32
N ASP A 7 -6.30 16.79 -40.72
CA ASP A 7 -5.80 17.15 -39.40
C ASP A 7 -6.40 16.15 -38.41
N SER A 8 -5.62 15.16 -37.99
CA SER A 8 -5.93 14.35 -36.82
C SER A 8 -5.42 15.07 -35.57
N SER A 9 -5.89 16.29 -35.36
CA SER A 9 -5.91 16.92 -34.05
C SER A 9 -7.03 16.26 -33.25
N GLU A 10 -6.72 15.12 -32.62
CA GLU A 10 -7.35 14.84 -31.34
C GLU A 10 -6.96 16.01 -30.43
N GLU A 11 -7.82 17.04 -30.36
CA GLU A 11 -7.73 18.10 -29.38
C GLU A 11 -7.58 17.44 -28.01
N ASN A 12 -6.37 17.49 -27.45
CA ASN A 12 -6.03 16.97 -26.14
C ASN A 12 -6.83 17.80 -25.11
N PRO A 13 -7.90 17.28 -24.49
CA PRO A 13 -8.88 18.12 -23.78
C PRO A 13 -8.37 18.70 -22.45
N LEU A 14 -7.08 18.57 -22.15
CA LEU A 14 -6.53 18.79 -20.82
C LEU A 14 -5.13 19.39 -20.96
N SER A 15 -5.04 20.72 -21.04
CA SER A 15 -3.80 21.49 -20.89
C SER A 15 -3.33 21.53 -19.44
N ILE A 16 -3.29 20.36 -18.79
CA ILE A 16 -2.76 20.23 -17.43
C ILE A 16 -1.32 20.77 -17.49
N GLY A 17 -1.02 21.84 -16.75
CA GLY A 17 0.21 22.62 -16.91
C GLY A 17 1.53 21.80 -16.83
N PRO A 18 2.69 22.43 -17.07
CA PRO A 18 3.95 21.73 -17.30
C PRO A 18 4.23 20.62 -16.27
N PRO A 19 4.71 19.45 -16.73
CA PRO A 19 5.03 18.34 -15.84
C PRO A 19 6.13 18.73 -14.85
N TRP A 20 6.10 18.11 -13.67
CA TRP A 20 7.16 18.21 -12.67
C TRP A 20 8.53 17.89 -13.28
N SER A 21 9.58 18.58 -12.83
CA SER A 21 10.94 18.28 -13.27
C SER A 21 11.35 16.88 -12.80
N GLY A 22 12.26 16.24 -13.55
CA GLY A 22 12.77 14.92 -13.17
C GLY A 22 13.40 14.89 -11.76
N SER A 23 14.03 16.00 -11.34
CA SER A 23 14.61 16.11 -10.00
C SER A 23 13.56 16.18 -8.89
N GLN A 24 12.43 16.86 -9.12
CA GLN A 24 11.32 16.91 -8.16
C GLN A 24 10.72 15.51 -7.96
N ILE A 25 10.52 14.79 -9.05
CA ILE A 25 9.96 13.43 -9.00
C ILE A 25 10.91 12.51 -8.28
N ALA A 26 12.19 12.54 -8.65
CA ALA A 26 13.22 11.76 -7.97
C ALA A 26 13.23 12.03 -6.45
N LEU A 27 13.11 13.28 -6.02
CA LEU A 27 13.05 13.63 -4.60
C LEU A 27 11.85 12.99 -3.89
N PHE A 28 10.62 13.25 -4.37
CA PHE A 28 9.42 12.74 -3.68
C PHE A 28 9.29 11.23 -3.75
N PHE A 29 9.67 10.60 -4.87
CA PHE A 29 9.74 9.14 -4.96
C PHE A 29 10.83 8.55 -4.07
N SER A 30 12.00 9.17 -3.98
CA SER A 30 13.06 8.68 -3.08
C SER A 30 12.63 8.76 -1.63
N LEU A 31 11.96 9.85 -1.23
CA LEU A 31 11.37 9.98 0.10
C LEU A 31 10.31 8.90 0.33
N TYR A 32 9.42 8.67 -0.62
CA TYR A 32 8.42 7.60 -0.53
C TYR A 32 9.05 6.21 -0.39
N VAL A 33 10.04 5.88 -1.21
CA VAL A 33 10.79 4.62 -1.12
C VAL A 33 11.49 4.50 0.22
N LEU A 34 12.14 5.56 0.71
CA LEU A 34 12.75 5.58 2.04
C LEU A 34 11.71 5.34 3.13
N PHE A 35 10.50 5.90 3.02
CA PHE A 35 9.41 5.62 3.95
C PHE A 35 8.95 4.17 3.89
N GLN A 36 8.76 3.59 2.69
CA GLN A 36 8.38 2.19 2.53
C GLN A 36 9.46 1.22 3.04
N ILE A 37 10.73 1.52 2.79
CA ILE A 37 11.85 0.74 3.35
C ILE A 37 11.93 0.91 4.86
N SER A 38 11.75 2.13 5.39
CA SER A 38 11.73 2.37 6.83
C SER A 38 10.56 1.66 7.51
N ALA A 39 9.41 1.56 6.82
CA ALA A 39 8.26 0.77 7.24
C ALA A 39 8.59 -0.71 7.34
N ALA A 40 9.15 -1.27 6.28
CA ALA A 40 9.56 -2.66 6.22
C ALA A 40 10.65 -2.97 7.26
N PHE A 41 11.62 -2.06 7.41
CA PHE A 41 12.71 -2.21 8.37
C PHE A 41 12.26 -2.04 9.82
N MET A 42 11.35 -1.10 10.13
CA MET A 42 10.71 -1.02 11.45
C MET A 42 9.86 -2.27 11.72
N GLY A 43 9.17 -2.80 10.71
CA GLY A 43 8.53 -4.11 10.79
C GLY A 43 9.51 -5.22 11.16
N ASN A 44 10.72 -5.18 10.61
CA ASN A 44 11.78 -6.19 10.82
C ASN A 44 12.60 -6.00 12.12
N LEU A 45 12.91 -4.77 12.55
CA LEU A 45 13.63 -4.51 13.82
C LEU A 45 12.81 -4.86 15.06
N VAL A 46 11.51 -4.97 14.87
CA VAL A 46 10.58 -5.43 15.88
C VAL A 46 10.52 -6.98 15.92
N GLN A 47 11.20 -7.66 14.98
CA GLN A 47 11.34 -9.12 14.90
C GLN A 47 12.56 -9.66 15.67
N GLU A 48 13.29 -8.85 16.43
CA GLU A 48 14.34 -9.39 17.30
C GLU A 48 13.68 -10.28 18.38
N PRO A 49 14.05 -11.57 18.47
CA PRO A 49 13.68 -12.40 19.59
C PRO A 49 14.28 -11.74 20.84
N ASN A 50 13.60 -11.87 21.98
CA ASN A 50 14.26 -11.57 23.25
C ASN A 50 15.48 -12.49 23.34
N ASN A 51 16.67 -12.02 22.94
CA ASN A 51 17.93 -12.56 23.42
C ASN A 51 18.01 -12.18 24.90
N VAL A 52 17.25 -12.90 25.72
CA VAL A 52 17.62 -13.11 27.11
C VAL A 52 18.97 -13.83 27.03
N PRO A 53 20.07 -13.27 27.55
CA PRO A 53 21.29 -14.04 27.65
C PRO A 53 21.00 -15.20 28.58
N THR A 54 21.01 -16.42 28.06
CA THR A 54 21.14 -17.63 28.88
C THR A 54 22.46 -17.51 29.66
N PRO A 55 22.47 -17.81 30.96
CA PRO A 55 23.69 -17.78 31.76
C PRO A 55 24.53 -19.03 31.43
N GLU A 56 25.09 -19.11 30.23
CA GLU A 56 25.91 -20.27 29.81
C GLU A 56 27.33 -19.90 29.33
N THR A 57 27.80 -18.69 29.57
CA THR A 57 29.20 -18.30 29.31
C THR A 57 29.99 -17.90 30.56
N SER A 58 29.73 -18.57 31.69
CA SER A 58 30.64 -18.56 32.85
C SER A 58 30.77 -19.93 33.53
N VAL A 59 30.82 -21.02 32.76
CA VAL A 59 31.23 -22.34 33.27
C VAL A 59 32.54 -22.75 32.59
N LEU A 60 33.57 -21.97 32.88
CA LEU A 60 34.97 -22.41 32.80
C LEU A 60 35.66 -22.00 34.11
N GLU A 61 35.20 -22.53 35.24
CA GLU A 61 35.99 -22.52 36.46
C GLU A 61 35.53 -23.64 37.40
N LEU A 62 36.27 -24.76 37.30
CA LEU A 62 36.78 -25.59 38.40
C LEU A 62 35.79 -26.26 39.40
N GLU A 63 35.82 -27.60 39.32
CA GLU A 63 35.92 -28.56 40.44
C GLU A 63 34.75 -28.70 41.44
N SER A 64 34.00 -29.80 41.34
CA SER A 64 34.07 -30.94 42.29
C SER A 64 32.86 -31.87 42.14
N GLU A 65 33.08 -33.16 41.83
CA GLU A 65 32.10 -34.23 42.10
C GLU A 65 32.07 -34.55 43.60
N PRO A 66 30.93 -35.04 44.15
CA PRO A 66 30.75 -36.49 44.24
C PRO A 66 29.30 -36.99 43.98
N ASN A 67 29.21 -37.97 43.09
CA ASN A 67 28.52 -39.26 43.23
C ASN A 67 27.27 -39.34 44.15
N LEU A 68 26.07 -39.54 43.57
CA LEU A 68 24.92 -40.17 44.25
C LEU A 68 24.16 -41.08 43.27
N GLU A 69 24.22 -42.38 43.57
CA GLU A 69 23.40 -43.46 43.05
C GLU A 69 21.92 -43.27 43.45
N ASN A 70 20.98 -43.18 42.50
CA ASN A 70 19.64 -43.78 42.63
C ASN A 70 18.86 -43.75 41.29
N PRO A 71 18.13 -44.81 40.90
CA PRO A 71 17.36 -44.84 39.66
C PRO A 71 15.94 -44.31 39.92
N SER A 72 15.69 -43.04 39.61
CA SER A 72 14.33 -42.50 39.54
C SER A 72 14.07 -41.67 38.27
N ASP A 73 14.91 -41.79 37.25
CA ASP A 73 14.78 -41.13 35.94
C ASP A 73 13.71 -41.80 35.06
N ALA A 74 12.50 -41.98 35.58
CA ALA A 74 11.40 -42.55 34.82
C ALA A 74 10.04 -41.94 35.21
N GLN A 75 9.96 -40.62 35.35
CA GLN A 75 8.69 -39.89 35.26
C GLN A 75 8.92 -38.38 35.24
N GLN A 76 8.90 -37.82 34.02
CA GLN A 76 8.48 -36.48 33.60
C GLN A 76 9.37 -36.00 32.44
N ALA A 77 9.26 -36.72 31.32
CA ALA A 77 9.51 -36.16 30.00
C ALA A 77 8.20 -35.52 29.51
N GLU A 78 7.80 -34.42 30.13
CA GLU A 78 6.78 -33.50 29.62
C GLU A 78 7.39 -32.11 29.71
N ASP A 79 8.19 -31.75 28.73
CA ASP A 79 8.52 -30.37 28.36
C ASP A 79 9.22 -30.44 26.99
N GLU A 80 8.46 -30.81 25.95
CA GLU A 80 8.82 -30.37 24.60
C GLU A 80 8.57 -28.86 24.55
N PRO A 81 9.54 -28.02 24.12
CA PRO A 81 9.21 -26.64 23.81
C PRO A 81 8.34 -26.68 22.56
N SER A 82 7.05 -26.48 22.73
CA SER A 82 6.15 -26.21 21.62
C SER A 82 6.74 -25.02 20.86
N SER A 83 7.22 -25.25 19.64
CA SER A 83 7.47 -24.20 18.66
C SER A 83 6.12 -23.63 18.25
N THR A 84 5.47 -22.89 19.16
CA THR A 84 4.36 -22.03 18.80
C THR A 84 4.96 -20.96 17.92
N ASN A 85 4.53 -20.93 16.66
CA ASN A 85 4.70 -19.78 15.78
C ASN A 85 4.00 -18.59 16.45
N GLU A 86 4.66 -17.95 17.42
CA GLU A 86 4.17 -16.70 17.96
C GLU A 86 4.08 -15.70 16.80
N PRO A 87 2.99 -14.92 16.71
CA PRO A 87 2.90 -13.89 15.69
C PRO A 87 4.14 -12.99 15.79
N ILE A 88 4.85 -12.88 14.66
CA ILE A 88 6.15 -12.24 14.49
C ILE A 88 6.18 -10.78 15.01
N LEU A 89 5.01 -10.16 15.23
CA LEU A 89 4.83 -8.80 15.73
C LEU A 89 3.79 -8.78 16.87
N SER A 90 4.15 -8.34 18.08
CA SER A 90 3.14 -8.15 19.14
C SER A 90 2.20 -6.98 18.83
N PRO A 91 0.92 -6.99 19.26
CA PRO A 91 -0.03 -5.93 18.94
C PRO A 91 0.42 -4.52 19.36
N LYS A 92 1.18 -4.41 20.46
CA LYS A 92 1.75 -3.14 20.91
C LYS A 92 2.81 -2.63 19.93
N ARG A 93 3.69 -3.51 19.47
CA ARG A 93 4.75 -3.14 18.54
C ARG A 93 4.18 -2.79 17.16
N ALA A 94 3.20 -3.55 16.69
CA ALA A 94 2.45 -3.26 15.47
C ALA A 94 1.81 -1.86 15.48
N LEU A 95 1.20 -1.48 16.61
CA LEU A 95 0.60 -0.16 16.79
C LEU A 95 1.63 0.96 16.66
N ILE A 96 2.81 0.79 17.24
CA ILE A 96 3.89 1.78 17.14
C ILE A 96 4.28 1.95 15.67
N VAL A 97 4.57 0.86 14.96
CA VAL A 97 4.97 0.89 13.54
C VAL A 97 3.91 1.59 12.69
N PHE A 98 2.64 1.15 12.76
CA PHE A 98 1.58 1.75 11.95
C PHE A 98 1.33 3.23 12.29
N SER A 99 1.40 3.61 13.57
CA SER A 99 1.22 5.01 13.97
C SER A 99 2.35 5.88 13.44
N THR A 100 3.59 5.39 13.47
CA THR A 100 4.74 6.07 12.86
C THR A 100 4.54 6.24 11.35
N LEU A 101 4.06 5.21 10.65
CA LEU A 101 3.80 5.31 9.21
C LEU A 101 2.74 6.35 8.87
N VAL A 102 1.62 6.36 9.61
CA VAL A 102 0.58 7.38 9.42
C VAL A 102 1.16 8.79 9.53
N VAL A 103 2.01 9.04 10.54
CA VAL A 103 2.64 10.35 10.74
C VAL A 103 3.58 10.70 9.58
N LEU A 104 4.45 9.78 9.18
CA LEU A 104 5.44 10.01 8.12
C LEU A 104 4.79 10.25 6.75
N LEU A 105 3.81 9.42 6.39
CA LEU A 105 3.09 9.56 5.11
C LEU A 105 2.24 10.84 5.10
N SER A 106 1.59 11.18 6.21
CA SER A 106 0.86 12.46 6.34
C SER A 106 1.80 13.67 6.19
N GLY A 107 3.00 13.59 6.76
CA GLY A 107 4.04 14.61 6.59
C GLY A 107 4.50 14.74 5.13
N LEU A 108 4.65 13.62 4.41
CA LEU A 108 4.98 13.63 2.98
C LEU A 108 3.85 14.24 2.14
N ILE A 109 2.59 13.89 2.41
CA ILE A 109 1.43 14.53 1.76
C ILE A 109 1.50 16.05 1.98
N PHE A 110 1.67 16.48 3.23
CA PHE A 110 1.74 17.90 3.58
C PHE A 110 2.86 18.62 2.83
N LEU A 111 4.05 18.02 2.74
CA LEU A 111 5.19 18.56 2.00
C LEU A 111 4.87 18.71 0.50
N ILE A 112 4.28 17.68 -0.12
CA ILE A 112 3.86 17.72 -1.53
C ILE A 112 2.83 18.82 -1.76
N LEU A 113 1.86 18.98 -0.85
CA LEU A 113 0.82 20.01 -0.96
C LEU A 113 1.38 21.43 -0.80
N ILE A 114 2.27 21.66 0.18
CA ILE A 114 2.98 22.94 0.32
C ILE A 114 3.75 23.25 -0.96
N TYR A 115 4.52 22.28 -1.44
CA TYR A 115 5.32 22.46 -2.64
C TYR A 115 4.42 22.81 -3.84
N SER A 116 3.34 22.06 -4.04
CA SER A 116 2.35 22.32 -5.09
C SER A 116 1.74 23.72 -4.96
N ARG A 117 1.46 24.18 -3.74
CA ARG A 117 0.88 25.50 -3.50
C ARG A 117 1.86 26.63 -3.79
N VAL A 118 3.13 26.47 -3.45
CA VAL A 118 4.21 27.41 -3.78
C VAL A 118 4.39 27.46 -5.29
N TRP A 119 4.48 26.30 -5.95
CA TRP A 119 4.59 26.20 -7.40
C TRP A 119 3.46 26.93 -8.13
N HIS A 120 2.21 26.67 -7.74
CA HIS A 120 1.05 27.34 -8.34
C HIS A 120 1.01 28.85 -8.06
N SER A 121 1.62 29.30 -6.96
CA SER A 121 1.76 30.73 -6.69
C SER A 121 2.74 31.43 -7.63
N LEU A 122 3.75 30.69 -8.11
CA LEU A 122 4.75 31.17 -9.05
C LEU A 122 4.31 31.00 -10.51
N HIS A 123 3.44 30.02 -10.77
CA HIS A 123 2.92 29.65 -12.09
C HIS A 123 1.38 29.57 -12.05
N PRO A 124 0.67 30.70 -11.88
CA PRO A 124 -0.79 30.73 -11.78
C PRO A 124 -1.52 30.27 -13.05
N GLU A 125 -0.83 30.21 -14.19
CA GLU A 125 -1.29 29.65 -15.47
C GLU A 125 -1.43 28.12 -15.50
N VAL A 126 -1.01 27.41 -14.44
CA VAL A 126 -1.10 25.95 -14.32
C VAL A 126 -2.49 25.56 -13.81
N ASP A 127 -3.18 24.68 -14.53
CA ASP A 127 -4.51 24.15 -14.14
C ASP A 127 -4.59 23.54 -12.73
N SER A 128 -5.81 23.51 -12.17
CA SER A 128 -6.10 22.89 -10.88
C SER A 128 -5.91 21.36 -10.94
N LEU A 129 -4.76 20.87 -10.45
CA LEU A 129 -4.39 19.44 -10.44
C LEU A 129 -5.50 18.53 -9.88
N PHE A 130 -6.24 19.00 -8.88
CA PHE A 130 -7.21 18.19 -8.15
C PHE A 130 -8.57 18.09 -8.85
N LEU A 131 -9.09 19.20 -9.36
CA LEU A 131 -10.44 19.28 -9.92
C LEU A 131 -10.46 19.32 -11.45
N GLY A 132 -9.31 19.42 -12.10
CA GLY A 132 -9.24 19.65 -13.55
C GLY A 132 -9.75 21.05 -13.93
N ALA A 133 -10.04 21.24 -15.22
CA ALA A 133 -10.52 22.53 -15.75
C ALA A 133 -11.97 22.86 -15.32
N ASP A 134 -12.88 21.89 -15.44
CA ASP A 134 -14.33 22.10 -15.26
C ASP A 134 -14.94 21.31 -14.09
N GLY A 135 -14.13 20.62 -13.29
CA GLY A 135 -14.62 19.74 -12.22
C GLY A 135 -15.02 20.50 -10.95
N THR A 136 -16.07 20.01 -10.30
CA THR A 136 -16.41 20.40 -8.93
C THR A 136 -16.08 19.25 -7.98
N VAL A 137 -15.86 19.54 -6.70
CA VAL A 137 -15.66 18.51 -5.66
C VAL A 137 -16.75 17.43 -5.71
N THR A 138 -18.00 17.85 -5.89
CA THR A 138 -19.13 16.92 -5.98
C THR A 138 -19.08 16.04 -7.24
N SER A 139 -18.68 16.60 -8.40
CA SER A 139 -18.52 15.82 -9.63
C SER A 139 -17.41 14.78 -9.47
N CYS A 140 -16.25 15.19 -8.96
CA CYS A 140 -15.11 14.28 -8.79
C CYS A 140 -15.44 13.12 -7.84
N ILE A 141 -16.15 13.40 -6.74
CA ILE A 141 -16.58 12.36 -5.80
C ILE A 141 -17.55 11.38 -6.49
N LYS A 142 -18.59 11.90 -7.16
CA LYS A 142 -19.59 11.07 -7.85
C LYS A 142 -18.95 10.20 -8.93
N GLU A 143 -18.08 10.78 -9.75
CA GLU A 143 -17.38 10.09 -10.81
C GLU A 143 -16.42 9.03 -10.26
N GLY A 144 -15.69 9.33 -9.18
CA GLY A 144 -14.79 8.38 -8.53
C GLY A 144 -15.53 7.18 -7.95
N VAL A 145 -16.64 7.42 -7.24
CA VAL A 145 -17.51 6.36 -6.72
C VAL A 145 -18.07 5.51 -7.86
N LEU A 146 -18.66 6.14 -8.89
CA LEU A 146 -19.25 5.41 -10.02
C LEU A 146 -18.21 4.58 -10.78
N ALA A 147 -17.05 5.16 -11.06
CA ALA A 147 -15.94 4.45 -11.69
C ALA A 147 -15.49 3.24 -10.85
N CYS A 148 -15.42 3.40 -9.52
CA CYS A 148 -15.10 2.29 -8.62
C CYS A 148 -16.15 1.17 -8.68
N LEU A 149 -17.43 1.52 -8.61
CA LEU A 149 -18.51 0.53 -8.67
C LEU A 149 -18.49 -0.26 -9.99
N LEU A 150 -18.18 0.41 -11.10
CA LEU A 150 -18.04 -0.22 -12.41
C LEU A 150 -16.77 -1.08 -12.53
N TRP A 151 -15.71 -0.75 -11.79
CA TRP A 151 -14.46 -1.50 -11.79
C TRP A 151 -14.54 -2.79 -10.97
N ILE A 152 -15.33 -2.83 -9.89
CA ILE A 152 -15.38 -3.97 -8.97
C ILE A 152 -15.58 -5.32 -9.67
N PRO A 153 -16.58 -5.51 -10.57
CA PRO A 153 -16.76 -6.81 -11.22
C PRO A 153 -15.55 -7.25 -12.04
N ILE A 154 -14.91 -6.29 -12.72
CA ILE A 154 -13.70 -6.53 -13.52
C ILE A 154 -12.55 -6.92 -12.59
N HIS A 155 -12.37 -6.19 -11.50
CA HIS A 155 -11.35 -6.49 -10.51
C HIS A 155 -11.52 -7.90 -9.91
N LEU A 156 -12.73 -8.28 -9.54
CA LEU A 156 -13.01 -9.61 -8.99
C LEU A 156 -12.67 -10.72 -9.99
N ILE A 157 -12.99 -10.55 -11.26
CA ILE A 157 -12.64 -11.53 -12.32
C ILE A 157 -11.12 -11.63 -12.47
N ILE A 158 -10.41 -10.49 -12.52
CA ILE A 158 -8.96 -10.45 -12.63
C ILE A 158 -8.31 -11.14 -11.42
N SER A 159 -8.74 -10.79 -10.21
CA SER A 159 -8.23 -11.38 -8.97
C SER A 159 -8.49 -12.88 -8.92
N PHE A 160 -9.69 -13.34 -9.29
CA PHE A 160 -10.02 -14.76 -9.36
C PHE A 160 -9.09 -15.51 -10.33
N ILE A 161 -8.96 -15.03 -11.57
CA ILE A 161 -8.09 -15.66 -12.58
C ILE A 161 -6.63 -15.70 -12.10
N TRP A 162 -6.15 -14.61 -11.48
CA TRP A 162 -4.79 -14.52 -10.98
C TRP A 162 -4.52 -15.51 -9.86
N ILE A 163 -5.41 -15.59 -8.86
CA ILE A 163 -5.31 -16.52 -7.75
C ILE A 163 -5.32 -17.98 -8.25
N GLN A 164 -6.26 -18.35 -9.12
CA GLN A 164 -6.27 -19.70 -9.71
C GLN A 164 -4.98 -20.03 -10.48
N SER A 165 -4.38 -19.03 -11.13
CA SER A 165 -3.12 -19.21 -11.86
C SER A 165 -1.94 -19.45 -10.91
N LEU A 166 -1.87 -18.69 -9.81
CA LEU A 166 -0.84 -18.88 -8.78
C LEU A 166 -0.95 -20.25 -8.10
N GLU A 167 -2.17 -20.67 -7.75
CA GLU A 167 -2.42 -21.99 -7.17
C GLU A 167 -2.04 -23.13 -8.13
N ALA A 168 -2.38 -23.00 -9.41
CA ALA A 168 -2.01 -23.98 -10.43
C ALA A 168 -0.48 -24.10 -10.62
N MET A 169 0.27 -23.04 -10.30
CA MET A 169 1.73 -23.02 -10.30
C MET A 169 2.34 -23.50 -8.97
N GLY A 170 1.51 -23.83 -7.97
CA GLY A 170 1.97 -24.23 -6.63
C GLY A 170 2.60 -23.09 -5.84
N ILE A 171 2.28 -21.83 -6.16
CA ILE A 171 2.80 -20.66 -5.46
C ILE A 171 1.94 -20.42 -4.22
N GLU A 172 2.59 -20.36 -3.05
CA GLU A 172 1.91 -20.04 -1.80
C GLU A 172 1.38 -18.61 -1.82
N ILE A 173 0.09 -18.47 -1.48
CA ILE A 173 -0.59 -17.19 -1.43
C ILE A 173 -0.48 -16.61 -0.02
N SER A 174 0.29 -15.53 0.10
CA SER A 174 0.39 -14.75 1.32
C SER A 174 -0.52 -13.51 1.26
N SER A 175 -1.19 -13.21 2.36
CA SER A 175 -1.93 -11.97 2.55
C SER A 175 -0.98 -10.79 2.72
N GLN A 176 -1.43 -9.58 2.39
CA GLN A 176 -0.68 -8.35 2.65
C GLN A 176 -0.44 -8.15 4.15
N ALA A 177 0.69 -7.55 4.53
CA ALA A 177 1.04 -7.36 5.94
C ALA A 177 -0.04 -6.57 6.71
N ALA A 178 -0.66 -5.58 6.05
CA ALA A 178 -1.74 -4.80 6.64
C ALA A 178 -2.96 -5.66 7.01
N ILE A 179 -3.30 -6.67 6.20
CA ILE A 179 -4.41 -7.60 6.47
C ILE A 179 -4.07 -8.48 7.67
N GLN A 180 -2.90 -9.11 7.67
CA GLN A 180 -2.46 -10.00 8.76
C GLN A 180 -2.43 -9.26 10.11
N ILE A 181 -1.92 -8.02 10.12
CA ILE A 181 -1.83 -7.21 11.33
C ILE A 181 -3.22 -6.72 11.77
N PHE A 182 -4.13 -6.48 10.83
CA PHE A 182 -5.52 -6.16 11.14
C PHE A 182 -6.25 -7.34 11.80
N GLU A 183 -6.07 -8.56 11.28
CA GLU A 183 -6.63 -9.79 11.85
C GLU A 183 -6.11 -10.03 13.27
N LEU A 184 -4.79 -9.90 13.47
CA LEU A 184 -4.17 -9.95 14.79
C LEU A 184 -4.77 -8.91 15.75
N ALA A 185 -4.98 -7.68 15.28
CA ALA A 185 -5.58 -6.62 16.06
C ALA A 185 -7.03 -6.93 16.46
N ALA A 186 -7.81 -7.51 15.54
CA ALA A 186 -9.18 -7.92 15.77
C ALA A 186 -9.27 -9.06 16.80
N MET A 187 -8.46 -10.12 16.64
CA MET A 187 -8.40 -11.24 17.59
C MET A 187 -7.98 -10.78 18.99
N GLY A 188 -7.05 -9.80 19.07
CA GLY A 188 -6.58 -9.22 20.33
C GLY A 188 -7.46 -8.10 20.89
N ASN A 189 -8.63 -7.80 20.29
CA ASN A 189 -9.51 -6.68 20.65
C ASN A 189 -8.78 -5.32 20.75
N ASN A 190 -7.76 -5.11 19.92
CA ASN A 190 -6.96 -3.88 19.90
C ASN A 190 -7.57 -2.85 18.95
N ASN A 191 -8.66 -2.23 19.39
CA ASN A 191 -9.41 -1.24 18.63
C ASN A 191 -8.56 -0.07 18.14
N LEU A 192 -7.52 0.32 18.90
CA LEU A 192 -6.65 1.42 18.52
C LEU A 192 -5.77 1.05 17.32
N LEU A 193 -5.17 -0.14 17.33
CA LEU A 193 -4.40 -0.64 16.18
C LEU A 193 -5.29 -0.79 14.94
N MET A 194 -6.49 -1.35 15.09
CA MET A 194 -7.45 -1.44 14.00
C MET A 194 -7.77 -0.07 13.42
N LEU A 195 -8.08 0.92 14.27
CA LEU A 195 -8.38 2.28 13.85
C LEU A 195 -7.21 2.93 13.08
N THR A 196 -5.98 2.75 13.57
CA THR A 196 -4.79 3.28 12.89
C THR A 196 -4.60 2.64 11.50
N ILE A 197 -4.80 1.32 11.37
CA ILE A 197 -4.75 0.62 10.08
C ILE A 197 -5.85 1.13 9.14
N PHE A 198 -7.09 1.26 9.62
CA PHE A 198 -8.22 1.81 8.85
C PHE A 198 -7.91 3.20 8.30
N ILE A 199 -7.43 4.12 9.14
CA ILE A 199 -7.09 5.48 8.72
C ILE A 199 -6.00 5.45 7.65
N ASN A 200 -4.97 4.62 7.85
CA ASN A 200 -3.88 4.49 6.90
C ASN A 200 -4.35 3.97 5.54
N VAL A 201 -5.05 2.82 5.54
CA VAL A 201 -5.46 2.09 4.32
C VAL A 201 -6.53 2.84 3.53
N ILE A 202 -7.49 3.49 4.20
CA ILE A 202 -8.60 4.15 3.52
C ILE A 202 -8.23 5.57 3.08
N PHE A 203 -7.46 6.31 3.88
CA PHE A 203 -7.25 7.74 3.64
C PHE A 203 -5.81 8.06 3.26
N ILE A 204 -4.86 7.79 4.16
CA ILE A 204 -3.50 8.31 4.03
C ILE A 204 -2.77 7.70 2.83
N ALA A 205 -2.79 6.37 2.70
CA ALA A 205 -2.12 5.67 1.59
C ALA A 205 -2.74 6.04 0.23
N PRO A 206 -4.07 5.97 0.00
CA PRO A 206 -4.66 6.34 -1.28
C PRO A 206 -4.37 7.79 -1.70
N ILE A 207 -4.43 8.75 -0.76
CA ILE A 207 -4.14 10.16 -1.08
C ILE A 207 -2.70 10.33 -1.55
N LEU A 208 -1.75 9.76 -0.80
CA LEU A 208 -0.33 9.86 -1.13
C LEU A 208 -0.01 9.14 -2.44
N GLU A 209 -0.53 7.93 -2.62
CA GLU A 209 -0.29 7.12 -3.80
C GLU A 209 -0.84 7.81 -5.06
N GLU A 210 -2.05 8.35 -5.05
CA GLU A 210 -2.54 9.08 -6.22
C GLU A 210 -1.70 10.33 -6.51
N LEU A 211 -1.28 11.07 -5.48
CA LEU A 211 -0.37 12.21 -5.65
C LEU A 211 0.93 11.80 -6.35
N LEU A 212 1.57 10.73 -5.90
CA LEU A 212 2.84 10.26 -6.45
C LEU A 212 2.68 9.62 -7.83
N PHE A 213 1.76 8.69 -7.98
CA PHE A 213 1.64 7.88 -9.20
C PHE A 213 0.92 8.62 -10.33
N ARG A 214 -0.13 9.40 -10.03
CA ARG A 214 -0.93 10.11 -11.05
C ARG A 214 -0.49 11.56 -11.16
N GLY A 215 -0.37 12.23 -10.01
CA GLY A 215 0.04 13.63 -9.94
C GLY A 215 1.48 13.90 -10.38
N LEU A 216 2.41 12.98 -10.11
CA LEU A 216 3.83 13.15 -10.43
C LEU A 216 4.30 12.19 -11.54
N LEU A 217 4.37 10.89 -11.27
CA LEU A 217 5.03 9.90 -12.14
C LEU A 217 4.35 9.78 -13.51
N PHE A 218 3.05 9.53 -13.55
CA PHE A 218 2.32 9.36 -14.80
C PHE A 218 2.39 10.63 -15.67
N ARG A 219 2.19 11.81 -15.09
CA ARG A 219 2.29 13.09 -15.81
C ARG A 219 3.66 13.30 -16.42
N TRP A 220 4.71 12.94 -15.69
CA TRP A 220 6.07 13.02 -16.20
C TRP A 220 6.34 12.01 -17.31
N LEU A 221 5.94 10.76 -17.15
CA LEU A 221 6.06 9.74 -18.20
C LEU A 221 5.30 10.17 -19.46
N LYS A 222 4.08 10.66 -19.33
CA LYS A 222 3.26 11.17 -20.45
C LYS A 222 3.95 12.32 -21.20
N SER A 223 4.76 13.14 -20.52
CA SER A 223 5.51 14.22 -21.18
C SER A 223 6.70 13.74 -22.02
N ARG A 224 7.10 12.47 -21.88
CA ARG A 224 8.29 11.88 -22.52
C ARG A 224 7.96 10.69 -23.40
N LEU A 225 6.82 10.04 -23.17
CA LEU A 225 6.42 8.78 -23.79
C LEU A 225 5.01 8.90 -24.37
N PRO A 226 4.67 8.05 -25.36
CA PRO A 226 3.28 7.88 -25.76
C PRO A 226 2.40 7.44 -24.59
N ILE A 227 1.10 7.70 -24.70
CA ILE A 227 0.12 7.52 -23.61
C ILE A 227 0.11 6.07 -23.07
N VAL A 228 0.10 5.07 -23.96
CA VAL A 228 0.00 3.66 -23.56
C VAL A 228 1.22 3.20 -22.74
N PRO A 229 2.48 3.38 -23.19
CA PRO A 229 3.66 3.11 -22.36
C PRO A 229 3.65 3.89 -21.03
N ALA A 230 3.23 5.15 -21.01
CA ALA A 230 3.18 5.93 -19.78
C ALA A 230 2.19 5.34 -18.75
N ILE A 231 1.02 4.89 -19.20
CA ILE A 231 0.03 4.18 -18.37
C ILE A 231 0.65 2.89 -17.82
N MET A 232 1.19 2.04 -18.70
CA MET A 232 1.69 0.72 -18.32
C MET A 232 2.87 0.79 -17.36
N ILE A 233 3.84 1.66 -17.60
CA ILE A 233 5.02 1.81 -16.73
C ILE A 233 4.59 2.33 -15.35
N SER A 234 3.73 3.36 -15.29
CA SER A 234 3.24 3.88 -14.01
C SER A 234 2.48 2.80 -13.22
N ALA A 235 1.64 2.02 -13.91
CA ALA A 235 0.85 0.95 -13.32
C ALA A 235 1.70 -0.20 -12.77
N VAL A 236 2.72 -0.64 -13.50
CA VAL A 236 3.64 -1.70 -13.06
C VAL A 236 4.44 -1.26 -11.85
N ILE A 237 4.95 -0.01 -11.85
CA ILE A 237 5.67 0.53 -10.69
C ILE A 237 4.72 0.59 -9.49
N PHE A 238 3.48 1.05 -9.66
CA PHE A 238 2.46 1.09 -8.61
C PHE A 238 2.17 -0.29 -8.00
N GLY A 239 1.91 -1.30 -8.83
CA GLY A 239 1.70 -2.68 -8.36
C GLY A 239 2.93 -3.28 -7.69
N GLY A 240 4.14 -2.91 -8.14
CA GLY A 240 5.39 -3.39 -7.56
C GLY A 240 5.69 -2.89 -6.13
N PHE A 241 4.98 -1.87 -5.64
CA PHE A 241 5.08 -1.44 -4.23
C PHE A 241 4.20 -2.26 -3.28
N HIS A 242 3.41 -3.21 -3.80
CA HIS A 242 2.58 -4.10 -2.98
C HIS A 242 3.37 -5.35 -2.60
N ASP A 243 3.22 -5.77 -1.34
CA ASP A 243 4.05 -6.80 -0.68
C ASP A 243 3.55 -8.24 -0.91
N SER A 244 2.34 -8.42 -1.42
CA SER A 244 1.74 -9.73 -1.68
C SER A 244 1.68 -10.05 -3.17
N ILE A 245 2.23 -11.20 -3.56
CA ILE A 245 2.18 -11.73 -4.93
C ILE A 245 0.75 -11.89 -5.45
N ALA A 246 -0.20 -12.23 -4.56
CA ALA A 246 -1.62 -12.31 -4.88
C ALA A 246 -2.21 -10.96 -5.29
N SER A 247 -1.63 -9.86 -4.82
CA SER A 247 -2.13 -8.51 -5.12
C SER A 247 -1.40 -7.82 -6.28
N ILE A 248 -0.13 -8.16 -6.57
CA ILE A 248 0.70 -7.42 -7.55
C ILE A 248 -0.01 -7.25 -8.91
N PHE A 249 -0.51 -8.34 -9.50
CA PHE A 249 -1.13 -8.27 -10.83
C PHE A 249 -2.51 -7.55 -10.81
N PRO A 250 -3.47 -7.92 -9.93
CA PRO A 250 -4.74 -7.19 -9.84
C PRO A 250 -4.58 -5.69 -9.54
N ILE A 251 -3.62 -5.33 -8.68
CA ILE A 251 -3.32 -3.95 -8.33
C ILE A 251 -2.59 -3.22 -9.47
N THR A 252 -1.75 -3.90 -10.25
CA THR A 252 -1.20 -3.34 -11.50
C THR A 252 -2.32 -3.00 -12.48
N CYS A 253 -3.31 -3.87 -12.65
CA CYS A 253 -4.47 -3.59 -13.51
C CYS A 253 -5.30 -2.40 -13.00
N LEU A 254 -5.56 -2.33 -11.69
CA LEU A 254 -6.17 -1.16 -11.05
C LEU A 254 -5.32 0.10 -11.31
N GLY A 255 -4.00 -0.05 -11.20
CA GLY A 255 -2.99 0.95 -11.47
C GLY A 255 -3.17 1.61 -12.84
N ALA A 256 -3.30 0.76 -13.87
CA ALA A 256 -3.51 1.14 -15.26
C ALA A 256 -4.87 1.81 -15.46
N TYR A 257 -5.94 1.27 -14.84
CA TYR A 257 -7.27 1.86 -14.92
C TYR A 257 -7.31 3.28 -14.35
N LEU A 258 -6.72 3.50 -13.17
CA LEU A 258 -6.64 4.81 -12.54
C LEU A 258 -5.78 5.80 -13.36
N ALA A 259 -4.68 5.35 -13.97
CA ALA A 259 -3.88 6.19 -14.87
C ALA A 259 -4.67 6.58 -16.14
N TRP A 260 -5.44 5.64 -16.70
CA TRP A 260 -6.37 5.92 -17.81
C TRP A 260 -7.49 6.88 -17.41
N LEU A 261 -8.08 6.69 -16.23
CA LEU A 261 -9.13 7.55 -15.69
C LEU A 261 -8.62 8.98 -15.48
N PHE A 262 -7.43 9.11 -14.88
CA PHE A 262 -6.76 10.39 -14.73
C PHE A 262 -6.45 11.04 -16.09
N GLN A 263 -5.97 10.26 -17.06
CA GLN A 263 -5.71 10.75 -18.41
C GLN A 263 -6.97 11.28 -19.09
N ARG A 264 -8.12 10.63 -18.90
CA ARG A 264 -9.39 11.06 -19.49
C ARG A 264 -10.02 12.27 -18.81
N LYS A 265 -9.87 12.36 -17.48
CA LYS A 265 -10.61 13.35 -16.66
C LYS A 265 -9.76 14.54 -16.23
N GLY A 266 -8.44 14.36 -16.11
CA GLY A 266 -7.54 15.37 -15.54
C GLY A 266 -7.82 15.70 -14.07
N GLN A 267 -8.58 14.85 -13.38
CA GLN A 267 -9.08 15.07 -12.02
C GLN A 267 -8.41 14.10 -11.05
N LEU A 268 -7.48 14.60 -10.25
CA LEU A 268 -6.81 13.77 -9.25
C LEU A 268 -7.77 13.35 -8.13
N LEU A 269 -8.71 14.23 -7.73
CA LEU A 269 -9.68 13.94 -6.68
C LEU A 269 -10.61 12.77 -7.06
N THR A 270 -10.89 12.60 -8.34
CA THR A 270 -11.66 11.45 -8.85
C THR A 270 -10.92 10.13 -8.64
N CYS A 271 -9.61 10.12 -8.88
CA CYS A 271 -8.75 8.94 -8.66
C CYS A 271 -8.59 8.66 -7.16
N ILE A 272 -8.39 9.70 -6.35
CA ILE A 272 -8.33 9.58 -4.89
C ILE A 272 -9.63 8.98 -4.37
N THR A 273 -10.77 9.55 -4.76
CA THR A 273 -12.08 9.06 -4.31
C THR A 273 -12.30 7.62 -4.73
N PHE A 274 -12.01 7.28 -5.99
CA PHE A 274 -12.05 5.91 -6.47
C PHE A 274 -11.27 4.98 -5.53
N HIS A 275 -10.02 5.33 -5.24
CA HIS A 275 -9.10 4.45 -4.53
C HIS A 275 -9.51 4.31 -3.06
N MET A 276 -9.95 5.39 -2.41
CA MET A 276 -10.50 5.36 -1.06
C MET A 276 -11.74 4.46 -0.98
N VAL A 277 -12.65 4.54 -1.96
CA VAL A 277 -13.85 3.68 -2.01
C VAL A 277 -13.45 2.22 -2.23
N PHE A 278 -12.53 1.96 -3.16
CA PHE A 278 -12.01 0.62 -3.43
C PHE A 278 -11.41 -0.01 -2.17
N ASN A 279 -10.55 0.71 -1.45
CA ASN A 279 -9.96 0.22 -0.21
C ASN A 279 -10.99 0.06 0.90
N SER A 280 -11.94 1.00 1.01
CA SER A 280 -13.04 0.91 1.99
C SER A 280 -13.88 -0.35 1.81
N LEU A 281 -14.17 -0.72 0.56
CA LEU A 281 -14.93 -1.93 0.25
C LEU A 281 -14.15 -3.20 0.59
N ASN A 282 -12.87 -3.27 0.22
CA ASN A 282 -12.02 -4.41 0.54
C ASN A 282 -11.88 -4.63 2.05
N ILE A 283 -11.62 -3.57 2.82
CA ILE A 283 -11.50 -3.72 4.28
C ILE A 283 -12.85 -4.01 4.95
N SER A 284 -13.96 -3.51 4.40
CA SER A 284 -15.30 -3.86 4.89
C SER A 284 -15.60 -5.35 4.65
N LEU A 285 -15.24 -5.89 3.49
CA LEU A 285 -15.37 -7.32 3.18
C LEU A 285 -14.51 -8.16 4.12
N LEU A 286 -13.27 -7.75 4.40
CA LEU A 286 -12.41 -8.40 5.39
C LEU A 286 -13.07 -8.46 6.77
N VAL A 287 -13.58 -7.32 7.26
CA VAL A 287 -14.27 -7.26 8.56
C VAL A 287 -15.48 -8.17 8.59
N ILE A 288 -16.29 -8.20 7.52
CA ILE A 288 -17.45 -9.10 7.43
C ILE A 288 -16.99 -10.56 7.48
N SER A 289 -15.93 -10.95 6.75
CA SER A 289 -15.38 -12.31 6.77
C SER A 289 -14.98 -12.72 8.19
N LEU A 290 -14.25 -11.86 8.90
CA LEU A 290 -13.81 -12.11 10.27
C LEU A 290 -14.99 -12.24 11.24
N MET A 291 -16.06 -11.46 11.05
CA MET A 291 -17.29 -11.58 11.85
C MET A 291 -18.06 -12.87 11.56
N THR A 292 -17.99 -13.41 10.34
CA THR A 292 -18.67 -14.65 9.95
C THR A 292 -17.91 -15.91 10.34
N GLU A 293 -16.58 -15.84 10.41
CA GLU A 293 -15.71 -16.97 10.75
C GLU A 293 -15.43 -17.10 12.25
N ALA A 294 -15.68 -16.06 13.05
CA ALA A 294 -15.53 -16.13 14.50
C ALA A 294 -16.49 -17.20 15.08
N PRO A 295 -15.98 -18.22 15.81
CA PRO A 295 -16.84 -19.13 16.54
C PRO A 295 -17.64 -18.32 17.56
N LYS A 296 -18.97 -18.44 17.49
CA LYS A 296 -19.90 -17.87 18.49
C LYS A 296 -19.69 -18.47 19.87
#